data_AF-T0YL45-F1
#
_entry.id   AF-T0YL45-F1
#
_cell.length_a   1.000
_cell.length_b   1.000
_cell.length_c   1.000
_cell.angle_alpha   90.00
_cell.angle_beta   90.00
_cell.angle_gamma   90.00
#
_symmetry.space_group_name_H-M   'P 1'
#
loop_
_entity.id
_entity.type
_entity.pdbx_description
1 polymer ?
#
loop_
_entity_poly.entity_id
_entity_poly.type
_entity_poly.pdbx_seq_one_letter_code
_entity_poly.pdbx_strand_id
1 'polypeptide(L)'
;MARDAGFEVRVLAVSPPERLRGDALRACEDWRAGGGPIQSCSAQALAACDVIVDGLLGTGLAGEVRAESAQVIAAINASGRAVLALDVPSGLDADTGVPLGAAVRAECTVTFVALKTGLFLGEGPSHGGVLYFDDLALTDALPQMPVPRLER
;
A
#
# COMPACT_ATOMS: atom_id res chain seq x y z
N MET A 1 1.88 5.96 16.79
CA MET A 1 1.59 6.35 15.39
C MET A 1 2.69 7.28 14.87
N ALA A 2 2.82 7.52 13.54
CA ALA A 2 3.91 8.33 12.98
C ALA A 2 3.97 9.77 13.56
N ARG A 3 2.82 10.40 13.86
CA ARG A 3 2.78 11.70 14.53
C ARG A 3 3.38 11.67 15.94
N ASP A 4 3.15 10.59 16.68
CA ASP A 4 3.70 10.41 18.04
C ASP A 4 5.23 10.22 18.00
N ALA A 5 5.75 9.74 16.87
CA ALA A 5 7.18 9.64 16.59
C ALA A 5 7.79 10.96 16.08
N GLY A 6 7.01 12.05 16.00
CA GLY A 6 7.48 13.39 15.64
C GLY A 6 7.44 13.72 14.14
N PHE A 7 6.86 12.86 13.30
CA PHE A 7 6.73 13.14 11.87
C PHE A 7 5.56 14.08 11.56
N GLU A 8 5.75 14.99 10.61
CA GLU A 8 4.64 15.68 9.95
C GLU A 8 3.91 14.69 9.03
N VAL A 9 2.62 14.49 9.26
CA VAL A 9 1.81 13.52 8.50
C VAL A 9 0.71 14.25 7.76
N ARG A 10 0.59 13.96 6.46
CA ARG A 10 -0.49 14.44 5.60
C ARG A 10 -1.21 13.25 4.97
N VAL A 11 -2.54 13.24 5.07
CA VAL A 11 -3.38 12.22 4.42
C VAL A 11 -3.94 12.80 3.12
N LEU A 12 -3.51 12.22 2.00
CA LEU A 12 -3.93 12.61 0.66
C LEU A 12 -4.92 11.59 0.11
N ALA A 13 -6.20 11.97 0.02
CA ALA A 13 -7.26 11.10 -0.46
C ALA A 13 -7.46 11.25 -1.98
N VAL A 14 -7.62 10.11 -2.65
CA VAL A 14 -7.97 10.03 -4.09
C VAL A 14 -9.46 9.81 -4.30
N SER A 15 -10.16 9.30 -3.28
CA SER A 15 -11.60 9.14 -3.30
C SER A 15 -12.24 9.83 -2.08
N PRO A 16 -13.52 10.24 -2.19
CA PRO A 16 -14.24 10.84 -1.06
C PRO A 16 -14.26 9.89 0.16
N PRO A 17 -13.92 10.37 1.37
CA PRO A 17 -13.91 9.55 2.60
C PRO A 17 -15.25 8.84 2.88
N GLU A 18 -16.36 9.36 2.37
CA GLU A 18 -17.71 8.81 2.52
C GLU A 18 -17.87 7.44 1.84
N ARG A 19 -16.94 7.07 0.94
CA ARG A 19 -16.89 5.76 0.29
C ARG A 19 -16.13 4.71 1.10
N LEU A 20 -15.40 5.12 2.14
CA LEU A 20 -14.64 4.20 2.99
C LEU A 20 -15.59 3.33 3.81
N ARG A 21 -15.19 2.08 4.03
CA ARG A 21 -15.94 1.09 4.83
C ARG A 21 -14.97 0.28 5.68
N GLY A 22 -15.49 -0.37 6.71
CA GLY A 22 -14.71 -1.27 7.56
C GLY A 22 -13.51 -0.56 8.19
N ASP A 23 -12.36 -1.20 8.12
CA ASP A 23 -11.13 -0.76 8.80
C ASP A 23 -10.60 0.57 8.27
N ALA A 24 -10.72 0.80 6.96
CA ALA A 24 -10.31 2.07 6.35
C ALA A 24 -11.17 3.26 6.84
N LEU A 25 -12.46 3.03 7.09
CA LEU A 25 -13.33 4.05 7.67
C LEU A 25 -12.93 4.35 9.12
N ARG A 26 -12.68 3.31 9.93
CA ARG A 26 -12.23 3.49 11.33
C ARG A 26 -10.92 4.27 11.40
N ALA A 27 -9.93 3.91 10.57
CA ALA A 27 -8.65 4.63 10.51
C ALA A 27 -8.83 6.10 10.10
N CYS A 28 -9.75 6.39 9.17
CA CYS A 28 -10.09 7.76 8.78
C CYS A 28 -10.76 8.54 9.93
N GLU A 29 -11.64 7.91 10.69
CA GLU A 29 -12.30 8.51 11.86
C GLU A 29 -11.28 8.80 12.96
N ASP A 30 -10.38 7.87 13.27
CA ASP A 30 -9.31 8.05 14.25
C ASP A 30 -8.37 9.21 13.85
N TRP A 31 -8.01 9.28 12.56
CA TRP A 31 -7.22 10.39 12.02
C TRP A 31 -7.88 11.75 12.23
N ARG A 32 -9.19 11.83 11.93
CA ARG A 32 -9.99 13.06 12.12
C ARG A 32 -10.16 13.41 13.60
N ALA A 33 -10.40 12.42 14.46
CA ALA A 33 -10.50 12.61 15.90
C ALA A 33 -9.18 13.15 16.49
N GLY A 34 -8.04 12.73 15.93
CA GLY A 34 -6.72 13.29 16.23
C GLY A 34 -6.44 14.67 15.61
N GLY A 35 -7.44 15.34 15.03
CA GLY A 35 -7.32 16.66 14.41
C GLY A 35 -6.56 16.67 13.07
N GLY A 36 -6.37 15.51 12.45
CA GLY A 36 -5.66 15.39 11.18
C GLY A 36 -6.51 15.81 9.98
N PRO A 37 -6.05 16.73 9.12
CA PRO A 37 -6.79 17.09 7.91
C PRO A 37 -6.69 15.99 6.85
N ILE A 38 -7.73 15.85 6.02
CA ILE A 38 -7.70 15.03 4.81
C ILE A 38 -7.73 15.99 3.63
N GLN A 39 -6.73 15.90 2.76
CA GLN A 39 -6.57 16.75 1.60
C GLN A 39 -6.76 15.93 0.33
N SER A 40 -7.20 16.56 -0.76
CA SER A 40 -7.21 15.90 -2.06
C SER A 40 -5.79 15.65 -2.54
N CYS A 41 -5.53 14.48 -3.10
CA CYS A 41 -4.24 14.16 -3.67
C CYS A 41 -3.95 15.05 -4.90
N SER A 42 -2.76 15.63 -4.95
CA SER A 42 -2.26 16.40 -6.09
C SER A 42 -0.75 16.26 -6.21
N ALA A 43 -0.20 16.46 -7.41
CA ALA A 43 1.24 16.41 -7.63
C ALA A 43 2.00 17.43 -6.74
N GLN A 44 1.43 18.62 -6.52
CA GLN A 44 2.00 19.64 -5.64
C GLN A 44 2.06 19.15 -4.18
N ALA A 45 1.01 18.48 -3.71
CA ALA A 45 0.96 17.95 -2.34
C ALA A 45 1.99 16.82 -2.15
N LEU A 46 2.13 15.92 -3.14
CA LEU A 46 3.12 14.85 -3.13
C LEU A 46 4.55 15.39 -3.13
N ALA A 47 4.84 16.40 -3.97
CA ALA A 47 6.16 17.01 -4.08
C ALA A 47 6.58 17.79 -2.82
N ALA A 48 5.62 18.17 -1.98
CA ALA A 48 5.86 18.86 -0.71
C ALA A 48 6.14 17.90 0.46
N CYS A 49 6.22 16.60 0.22
CA CYS A 49 6.57 15.58 1.19
C CYS A 49 7.99 15.04 0.94
N ASP A 50 8.64 14.55 1.98
CA ASP A 50 9.94 13.89 1.88
C ASP A 50 9.81 12.39 1.51
N VAL A 51 8.77 11.75 2.05
CA VAL A 51 8.43 10.34 1.85
C VAL A 51 6.95 10.21 1.53
N ILE A 52 6.63 9.32 0.60
CA ILE A 52 5.26 8.95 0.24
C ILE A 52 4.99 7.54 0.78
N VAL A 53 3.88 7.39 1.52
CA VAL A 53 3.37 6.07 1.91
C VAL A 53 2.23 5.71 0.97
N ASP A 54 2.46 4.70 0.14
CA ASP A 54 1.47 4.17 -0.78
C ASP A 54 0.56 3.16 -0.07
N GLY A 55 -0.68 3.60 0.19
CA GLY A 55 -1.81 2.78 0.61
C GLY A 55 -3.04 3.03 -0.26
N LEU A 56 -2.83 3.32 -1.55
CA LEU A 56 -3.89 3.73 -2.47
C LEU A 56 -4.78 2.55 -2.90
N LEU A 57 -4.17 1.41 -3.22
CA LEU A 57 -4.79 0.14 -3.60
C LEU A 57 -4.05 -0.99 -2.88
N GLY A 58 -4.69 -2.15 -2.75
CA GLY A 58 -4.07 -3.34 -2.17
C GLY A 58 -4.52 -4.61 -2.89
N THR A 59 -4.44 -5.74 -2.21
CA THR A 59 -4.81 -7.08 -2.74
C THR A 59 -6.26 -7.19 -3.24
N GLY A 60 -7.15 -6.29 -2.83
CA GLY A 60 -8.54 -6.24 -3.32
C GLY A 60 -8.71 -5.63 -4.71
N LEU A 61 -7.63 -5.19 -5.37
CA LEU A 61 -7.70 -4.69 -6.74
C LEU A 61 -8.10 -5.82 -7.70
N ALA A 62 -9.21 -5.63 -8.40
CA ALA A 62 -9.67 -6.55 -9.43
C ALA A 62 -9.72 -5.82 -10.77
N GLY A 63 -8.92 -6.30 -11.73
CA GLY A 63 -8.82 -5.72 -13.07
C GLY A 63 -8.00 -4.43 -13.13
N GLU A 64 -8.09 -3.73 -14.26
CA GLU A 64 -7.26 -2.54 -14.53
C GLU A 64 -7.50 -1.39 -13.54
N VAL A 65 -6.42 -0.69 -13.22
CA VAL A 65 -6.44 0.52 -12.42
C VAL A 65 -7.28 1.59 -13.12
N ARG A 66 -8.22 2.18 -12.37
CA ARG A 66 -9.07 3.26 -12.86
C ARG A 66 -8.24 4.50 -13.20
N ALA A 67 -8.66 5.25 -14.22
CA ALA A 67 -7.93 6.41 -14.73
C ALA A 67 -7.50 7.42 -13.64
N GLU A 68 -8.38 7.72 -12.67
CA GLU A 68 -8.12 8.61 -11.54
C GLU A 68 -6.94 8.12 -10.68
N SER A 69 -6.91 6.83 -10.36
CA SER A 69 -5.83 6.22 -9.58
C SER A 69 -4.56 6.08 -10.42
N ALA A 70 -4.67 5.79 -11.72
CA ALA A 70 -3.53 5.72 -12.63
C ALA A 70 -2.79 7.08 -12.74
N GLN A 71 -3.54 8.19 -12.76
CA GLN A 71 -2.95 9.54 -12.72
C GLN A 71 -2.19 9.80 -11.42
N VAL A 72 -2.72 9.34 -10.29
CA VAL A 72 -2.04 9.48 -9.00
C VAL A 72 -0.78 8.62 -8.95
N ILE A 73 -0.84 7.37 -9.42
CA ILE A 73 0.33 6.49 -9.53
C ILE A 73 1.42 7.13 -10.39
N ALA A 74 1.05 7.69 -11.55
CA ALA A 74 1.98 8.44 -12.38
C ALA A 74 2.61 9.63 -11.65
N ALA A 75 1.81 10.39 -10.89
CA ALA A 75 2.31 11.52 -10.09
C ALA A 75 3.25 11.07 -8.95
N ILE A 76 2.97 9.94 -8.29
CA ILE A 76 3.84 9.34 -7.28
C ILE A 76 5.17 8.96 -7.91
N ASN A 77 5.15 8.20 -8.99
CA ASN A 77 6.36 7.73 -9.68
C ASN A 77 7.21 8.88 -10.26
N ALA A 78 6.57 10.00 -10.64
CA ALA A 78 7.25 11.19 -11.15
C ALA A 78 7.70 12.18 -10.05
N SER A 79 7.32 11.96 -8.79
CA SER A 79 7.55 12.92 -7.69
C SER A 79 9.02 13.08 -7.30
N GLY A 80 9.86 12.09 -7.64
CA GLY A 80 11.25 12.00 -7.19
C GLY A 80 11.41 11.76 -5.68
N ARG A 81 10.33 11.36 -4.98
CA ARG A 81 10.34 11.08 -3.53
C ARG A 81 10.47 9.59 -3.27
N ALA A 82 11.03 9.26 -2.10
CA ALA A 82 11.07 7.88 -1.65
C ALA A 82 9.64 7.38 -1.39
N VAL A 83 9.34 6.18 -1.86
CA VAL A 83 8.00 5.57 -1.73
C VAL A 83 8.10 4.29 -0.90
N LEU A 84 7.30 4.25 0.17
CA LEU A 84 7.05 3.04 0.97
C LEU A 84 5.66 2.51 0.60
N ALA A 85 5.58 1.32 0.03
CA ALA A 85 4.30 0.66 -0.23
C ALA A 85 3.83 -0.19 0.94
N LEU A 86 2.52 -0.16 1.19
CA LEU A 86 1.85 -1.02 2.17
C LEU A 86 1.22 -2.20 1.45
N ASP A 87 1.51 -3.39 1.95
CA ASP A 87 1.06 -4.69 1.45
C ASP A 87 1.63 -5.10 0.09
N VAL A 88 1.28 -4.35 -0.96
CA VAL A 88 1.71 -4.52 -2.36
C VAL A 88 1.70 -3.12 -3.01
N PRO A 89 2.69 -2.75 -3.85
CA PRO A 89 2.65 -1.50 -4.59
C PRO A 89 1.33 -1.34 -5.35
N SER A 90 0.66 -0.21 -5.17
CA SER A 90 -0.65 0.04 -5.75
C SER A 90 -0.63 -0.14 -7.26
N GLY A 91 -1.57 -0.94 -7.78
CA GLY A 91 -1.70 -1.24 -9.20
C GLY A 91 -0.90 -2.44 -9.69
N LEU A 92 -0.09 -3.07 -8.83
CA LEU A 92 0.53 -4.37 -9.11
C LEU A 92 -0.44 -5.51 -8.75
N ASP A 93 -0.57 -6.50 -9.63
CA ASP A 93 -1.28 -7.73 -9.34
C ASP A 93 -0.52 -8.57 -8.28
N ALA A 94 -1.18 -8.86 -7.16
CA ALA A 94 -0.55 -9.51 -6.01
C ALA A 94 -0.19 -10.99 -6.22
N ASP A 95 -0.73 -11.64 -7.25
CA ASP A 95 -0.49 -13.06 -7.53
C ASP A 95 0.52 -13.24 -8.67
N THR A 96 0.42 -12.42 -9.71
CA THR A 96 1.20 -12.56 -10.95
C THR A 96 2.37 -11.60 -11.05
N GLY A 97 2.33 -10.47 -10.33
CA GLY A 97 3.34 -9.41 -10.41
C GLY A 97 3.27 -8.61 -11.70
N VAL A 98 2.14 -8.64 -12.40
CA VAL A 98 1.90 -7.84 -13.61
C VAL A 98 1.24 -6.51 -13.21
N PRO A 99 1.74 -5.35 -13.69
CA PRO A 99 1.04 -4.09 -13.52
C PRO A 99 -0.33 -4.10 -14.22
N LEU A 100 -1.39 -3.74 -13.49
CA LEU A 100 -2.76 -3.68 -14.00
C LEU A 100 -3.02 -2.31 -14.66
N GLY A 101 -2.23 -1.99 -15.68
CA GLY A 101 -2.25 -0.73 -16.43
C GLY A 101 -1.29 0.33 -15.91
N ALA A 102 -1.16 0.47 -14.60
CA ALA A 102 -0.14 1.31 -13.94
C ALA A 102 0.18 0.75 -12.56
N ALA A 103 1.44 0.81 -12.13
CA ALA A 103 1.84 0.39 -10.79
C ALA A 103 2.86 1.34 -10.16
N VAL A 104 2.76 1.53 -8.84
CA VAL A 104 3.73 2.29 -8.04
C VAL A 104 5.09 1.60 -8.06
N ARG A 105 6.17 2.38 -8.15
CA ARG A 105 7.55 1.91 -7.95
C ARG A 105 8.01 2.33 -6.56
N ALA A 106 8.07 1.36 -5.65
CA ALA A 106 8.45 1.58 -4.27
C ALA A 106 9.95 1.37 -4.06
N GLU A 107 10.54 2.15 -3.16
CA GLU A 107 11.90 1.91 -2.64
C GLU A 107 11.87 0.72 -1.68
N CYS A 108 10.77 0.59 -0.92
CA CYS A 108 10.50 -0.58 -0.10
C CYS A 108 9.00 -0.85 0.03
N THR A 109 8.67 -2.11 0.31
CA THR A 109 7.31 -2.57 0.57
C THR A 109 7.28 -3.31 1.90
N VAL A 110 6.36 -2.96 2.78
CA VAL A 110 6.05 -3.79 3.96
C VAL A 110 4.83 -4.62 3.61
N THR A 111 4.96 -5.95 3.57
CA THR A 111 3.85 -6.85 3.27
C THR A 111 3.38 -7.60 4.51
N PHE A 112 2.07 -7.75 4.66
CA PHE A 112 1.47 -8.25 5.90
C PHE A 112 0.91 -9.66 5.75
N VAL A 113 0.86 -10.43 6.84
CA VAL A 113 0.19 -11.76 6.96
C VAL A 113 0.86 -12.88 6.16
N ALA A 114 1.09 -12.67 4.87
CA ALA A 114 1.80 -13.57 3.97
C ALA A 114 2.58 -12.78 2.92
N LEU A 115 3.64 -13.40 2.41
CA LEU A 115 4.37 -12.93 1.23
C LEU A 115 3.50 -13.14 -0.03
N LYS A 116 3.23 -12.06 -0.76
CA LYS A 116 2.43 -12.11 -2.00
C LYS A 116 3.32 -12.58 -3.15
N THR A 117 2.88 -13.60 -3.88
CA THR A 117 3.64 -14.20 -4.98
C THR A 117 4.03 -13.17 -6.04
N GLY A 118 3.13 -12.23 -6.34
CA GLY A 118 3.34 -11.14 -7.29
C GLY A 118 4.42 -10.14 -6.88
N LEU A 119 4.92 -10.15 -5.64
CA LEU A 119 6.11 -9.37 -5.26
C LEU A 119 7.42 -10.02 -5.74
N PHE A 120 7.40 -11.31 -6.08
CA PHE A 120 8.57 -12.09 -6.48
C PHE A 120 8.54 -12.51 -7.95
N LEU A 121 7.37 -12.46 -8.59
CA LEU A 121 7.16 -12.82 -9.98
C LEU A 121 6.96 -11.59 -10.87
N GLY A 122 7.00 -11.82 -12.20
CA GLY A 122 6.70 -10.78 -13.19
C GLY A 122 7.59 -9.55 -13.03
N GLU A 123 6.95 -8.38 -13.00
CA GLU A 123 7.60 -7.09 -12.76
C GLU A 123 7.64 -6.75 -11.26
N GLY A 124 7.07 -7.57 -10.39
CA GLY A 124 7.01 -7.37 -8.95
C GLY A 124 8.31 -6.94 -8.30
N PRO A 125 9.44 -7.64 -8.52
CA PRO A 125 10.73 -7.25 -7.96
C PRO A 125 11.19 -5.84 -8.34
N SER A 126 10.79 -5.33 -9.52
CA SER A 126 11.11 -3.98 -9.97
C SER A 126 10.20 -2.88 -9.40
N HIS A 127 9.07 -3.28 -8.83
CA HIS A 127 8.07 -2.40 -8.22
C HIS A 127 8.10 -2.43 -6.69
N GLY A 128 8.51 -3.55 -6.09
CA GLY A 128 8.45 -3.76 -4.64
C GLY A 128 9.64 -3.22 -3.84
N GLY A 129 10.78 -2.99 -4.50
CA GLY A 129 12.01 -2.55 -3.84
C GLY A 129 12.46 -3.53 -2.74
N VAL A 130 12.94 -3.00 -1.61
CA VAL A 130 13.28 -3.83 -0.43
C VAL A 130 12.00 -4.32 0.24
N LEU A 131 11.87 -5.64 0.39
CA LEU A 131 10.70 -6.25 1.02
C LEU A 131 10.91 -6.45 2.52
N TYR A 132 9.97 -5.95 3.31
CA TYR A 132 9.82 -6.25 4.74
C TYR A 132 8.55 -7.08 4.94
N PHE A 133 8.60 -8.05 5.84
CA PHE A 133 7.46 -8.90 6.17
C PHE A 133 7.08 -8.72 7.63
N ASP A 134 5.79 -8.54 7.89
CA ASP A 134 5.21 -8.50 9.22
C ASP A 134 4.01 -9.46 9.25
N ASP A 135 4.05 -10.46 10.11
CA ASP A 135 2.98 -11.45 10.23
C ASP A 135 1.80 -10.94 11.07
N LEU A 136 1.85 -9.69 11.57
CA LEU A 136 0.86 -9.11 12.47
C LEU A 136 0.59 -9.97 13.71
N ALA A 137 1.65 -10.59 14.25
CA ALA A 137 1.60 -11.50 15.39
C ALA A 137 0.73 -12.75 15.18
N LEU A 138 0.48 -13.15 13.93
CA LEU A 138 -0.24 -14.39 13.61
C LEU A 138 0.52 -15.65 14.05
N THR A 139 1.86 -15.63 14.06
CA THR A 139 2.65 -16.78 14.50
C THR A 139 2.35 -17.18 15.95
N ASP A 140 2.02 -16.22 16.80
CA ASP A 140 1.64 -16.49 18.19
C ASP A 140 0.19 -16.98 18.33
N ALA A 141 -0.66 -16.70 17.34
CA ALA A 141 -2.09 -16.98 17.37
C ALA A 141 -2.49 -18.28 16.66
N LEU A 142 -1.65 -18.80 15.75
CA LEU A 142 -1.95 -19.99 14.96
C LEU A 142 -1.31 -21.25 15.55
N PRO A 143 -2.07 -22.35 15.76
CA PRO A 143 -1.46 -23.64 16.03
C PRO A 143 -0.56 -24.03 14.84
N GLN A 144 0.55 -24.74 15.11
CA GLN A 144 1.51 -25.13 14.06
C GLN A 144 0.76 -25.65 12.83
N MET A 145 0.92 -24.94 11.71
CA MET A 145 0.28 -25.33 10.47
C MET A 145 0.68 -26.77 10.13
N PRO A 146 -0.28 -27.64 9.78
CA PRO A 146 0.06 -28.99 9.37
C PRO A 146 1.01 -28.91 8.18
N VAL A 147 2.18 -29.52 8.32
CA VAL A 147 3.17 -29.61 7.24
C VAL A 147 2.51 -30.39 6.10
N PRO A 148 2.37 -29.80 4.89
CA PRO A 148 1.80 -30.50 3.75
C PRO A 148 2.58 -31.80 3.50
N ARG A 149 1.90 -32.95 3.56
CA ARG A 149 2.48 -34.23 3.17
C ARG A 149 1.99 -34.58 1.78
N LEU A 150 2.94 -34.78 0.87
CA LEU A 150 2.69 -35.47 -0.38
C LEU A 150 2.76 -36.97 -0.09
N GLU A 151 1.61 -37.61 0.07
CA GLU A 151 1.52 -39.07 0.02
C GLU A 151 1.41 -39.47 -1.45
N ARG A 152 2.28 -40.42 -1.87
CA ARG A 152 2.31 -40.97 -3.22
C ARG A 152 1.34 -42.13 -3.36
#